data_AF-A0A7W1R3F1-F1
#
_entry.id   AF-A0A7W1R3F1-F1
#
_cell.length_a   1.000
_cell.length_b   1.000
_cell.length_c   1.000
_cell.angle_alpha   90.00
_cell.angle_beta   90.00
_cell.angle_gamma   90.00
#
_symmetry.space_group_name_H-M   'P 1'
#
loop_
_entity.id
_entity.type
_entity.pdbx_description
1 polymer ?
#
loop_
_entity_poly.entity_id
_entity_poly.type
_entity_poly.pdbx_seq_one_letter_code
_entity_poly.pdbx_strand_id
1 'polypeptide(L)'
;MTTSAPPRPALLGLLASGAIPTAGAVAQTSLATDAAAVLQWRKLVAVNPGAAEVSATVDAIRRLRTDLRSLRPILDRNWSLRLRDALEPAQELLAAVLRLEDELRLLGEPTGEPVVAEVMERISAPREPLLAMASAAIHPTTLTTLEALAAGRVPAPLRTAAPIGEAHQPADFVLPAILHRAWRKILKETQPNDLPMMEKRTQKFLVAAELANRGGLDVSRLVPVATELLGYATAAVRADYAAQIRAEVAPGPMQKRLTRLAKRGKAAARGINTTCAELAAMGEQLVTAAKAPPKSAAGGLVVRRSTAGPQVLLVHRIRHDDWSIPKGAAMPGEPPERCAAREVREETGLECRLDRELHNVTYRDRNGRPKLVRYWVMTPVEKVGEPAPDEIDDIRWVSLETAESLVSRKREKIVLRAYSGKRS
;
A
#
# COMPACT_ATOMS: atom_id res chain seq x y z
N MET A 1 -4.46 -9.06 19.06
CA MET A 1 -4.30 -7.61 18.86
C MET A 1 -3.05 -7.41 18.02
N THR A 2 -3.23 -7.08 16.75
CA THR A 2 -2.15 -6.92 15.76
C THR A 2 -1.38 -5.64 16.08
N THR A 3 -0.15 -5.78 16.59
CA THR A 3 0.78 -4.66 16.75
C THR A 3 1.40 -4.36 15.38
N SER A 4 0.66 -3.64 14.53
CA SER A 4 1.27 -3.02 13.35
C SER A 4 2.28 -1.99 13.87
N ALA A 5 3.56 -2.16 13.54
CA ALA A 5 4.55 -1.12 13.78
C ALA A 5 4.02 0.21 13.19
N PRO A 6 4.06 1.32 13.93
CA PRO A 6 3.49 2.57 13.47
C PRO A 6 4.18 2.99 12.16
N PRO A 7 3.44 3.51 11.16
CA PRO A 7 4.05 4.06 9.96
C PRO A 7 5.04 5.16 10.35
N ARG A 8 6.19 5.21 9.66
CA ARG A 8 7.25 6.21 9.94
C ARG A 8 6.70 7.66 9.96
N PRO A 9 7.30 8.57 10.74
CA PRO A 9 6.86 9.96 10.89
C PRO A 9 6.66 10.73 9.56
N ALA A 10 7.41 10.38 8.51
CA ALA A 10 7.31 11.03 7.21
C ALA A 10 5.95 10.81 6.51
N LEU A 11 5.35 9.63 6.65
CA LEU A 11 4.04 9.33 6.07
C LEU A 11 2.90 9.95 6.90
N LEU A 12 3.05 9.95 8.23
CA LEU A 12 2.11 10.62 9.14
C LEU A 12 2.11 12.14 8.94
N GLY A 13 3.27 12.76 8.69
CA GLY A 13 3.37 14.19 8.36
C GLY A 13 2.72 14.55 7.02
N LEU A 14 2.88 13.69 6.00
CA LEU A 14 2.21 13.86 4.69
C LEU A 14 0.69 13.70 4.80
N LEU A 15 0.21 12.66 5.48
CA LEU A 15 -1.22 12.42 5.68
C LEU A 15 -1.88 13.50 6.55
N ALA A 16 -1.21 13.96 7.62
CA ALA A 16 -1.67 15.08 8.45
C ALA A 16 -1.70 16.42 7.68
N SER A 17 -0.94 16.54 6.59
CA SER A 17 -0.94 17.73 5.73
C SER A 17 -2.02 17.71 4.63
N GLY A 18 -2.75 16.60 4.47
CA GLY A 18 -3.72 16.38 3.40
C GLY A 18 -3.11 16.03 2.03
N ALA A 19 -1.81 15.70 2.00
CA ALA A 19 -1.11 15.28 0.78
C ALA A 19 -1.23 13.76 0.58
N ILE A 20 -1.52 13.33 -0.65
CA ILE A 20 -1.59 11.91 -1.02
C ILE A 20 -0.15 11.45 -1.34
N PRO A 21 0.38 10.41 -0.67
CA PRO A 21 1.71 9.90 -0.97
C PRO A 21 1.75 9.24 -2.35
N THR A 22 2.92 9.22 -2.99
CA THR A 22 3.09 8.48 -4.23
C THR A 22 3.09 6.97 -3.97
N ALA A 23 2.72 6.16 -4.98
CA ALA A 23 2.74 4.71 -4.87
C ALA A 23 4.14 4.17 -4.52
N GLY A 24 5.20 4.81 -5.04
CA GLY A 24 6.59 4.50 -4.72
C GLY A 24 6.96 4.83 -3.28
N ALA A 25 6.49 5.96 -2.73
CA ALA A 25 6.71 6.31 -1.32
C ALA A 25 6.01 5.33 -0.38
N VAL A 26 4.78 4.91 -0.72
CA VAL A 26 4.05 3.88 0.04
C VAL A 26 4.75 2.54 -0.06
N ALA A 27 5.18 2.12 -1.25
CA ALA A 27 5.95 0.90 -1.46
C ALA A 27 7.23 0.89 -0.60
N GLN A 28 8.03 1.94 -0.68
CA GLN A 28 9.28 2.03 0.07
C GLN A 28 9.04 1.98 1.59
N THR A 29 8.00 2.68 2.08
CA THR A 29 7.63 2.67 3.50
C THR A 29 7.17 1.28 3.93
N SER A 30 6.31 0.65 3.13
CA SER A 30 5.77 -0.68 3.42
C SER A 30 6.88 -1.73 3.53
N LEU A 31 7.74 -1.77 2.50
CA LEU A 31 8.88 -2.69 2.44
C LEU A 31 9.87 -2.45 3.60
N ALA A 32 10.13 -1.19 3.96
CA ALA A 32 11.02 -0.85 5.08
C ALA A 32 10.46 -1.32 6.43
N THR A 33 9.16 -1.11 6.67
CA THR A 33 8.49 -1.55 7.90
C THR A 33 8.54 -3.07 8.05
N ASP A 34 8.18 -3.81 7.01
CA ASP A 34 8.19 -5.27 7.11
C ASP A 34 9.63 -5.84 7.12
N ALA A 35 10.59 -5.21 6.43
CA ALA A 35 12.01 -5.57 6.57
C ALA A 35 12.52 -5.39 8.00
N ALA A 36 12.14 -4.31 8.68
CA ALA A 36 12.51 -4.09 10.08
C ALA A 36 11.94 -5.17 11.01
N ALA A 37 10.69 -5.58 10.80
CA ALA A 37 10.07 -6.67 11.55
C ALA A 37 10.78 -8.01 11.32
N VAL A 38 11.19 -8.31 10.07
CA VAL A 38 11.99 -9.52 9.75
C VAL A 38 13.39 -9.47 10.38
N LEU A 39 13.99 -8.29 10.54
CA LEU A 39 15.29 -8.17 11.23
C LEU A 39 15.17 -8.33 12.74
N GLN A 40 14.07 -7.87 13.34
CA GLN A 40 13.80 -8.06 14.77
C GLN A 40 13.74 -9.54 15.15
N TRP A 41 13.19 -10.39 14.27
CA TRP A 41 13.17 -11.85 14.42
C TRP A 41 14.53 -12.46 14.75
N ARG A 42 15.60 -12.01 14.09
CA ARG A 42 16.93 -12.60 14.28
C ARG A 42 17.45 -12.44 15.71
N LYS A 43 17.04 -11.38 16.40
CA LYS A 43 17.33 -11.16 17.82
C LYS A 43 16.51 -12.07 18.72
N LEU A 44 15.26 -12.34 18.32
CA LEU A 44 14.29 -13.13 19.06
C LEU A 44 14.61 -14.63 19.04
N VAL A 45 15.13 -15.17 17.92
CA VAL A 45 15.52 -16.60 17.83
C VAL A 45 16.49 -17.01 18.94
N ALA A 46 17.42 -16.13 19.30
CA ALA A 46 18.43 -16.40 20.33
C ALA A 46 17.84 -16.54 21.75
N VAL A 47 16.60 -16.09 21.97
CA VAL A 47 15.92 -16.14 23.27
C VAL A 47 14.70 -17.06 23.27
N ASN A 48 14.62 -17.98 22.30
CA ASN A 48 13.53 -18.94 22.14
C ASN A 48 12.13 -18.27 22.15
N PRO A 49 11.74 -17.62 21.04
CA PRO A 49 10.56 -16.76 21.00
C PRO A 49 9.26 -17.54 21.17
N GLY A 50 8.25 -16.91 21.75
CA GLY A 50 6.91 -17.48 21.89
C GLY A 50 6.09 -17.47 20.59
N ALA A 51 4.96 -18.19 20.59
CA ALA A 51 4.07 -18.33 19.43
C ALA A 51 3.63 -17.00 18.79
N ALA A 52 3.38 -15.98 19.63
CA ALA A 52 2.96 -14.66 19.15
C ALA A 52 4.06 -13.96 18.34
N GLU A 53 5.32 -14.10 18.75
CA GLU A 53 6.48 -13.49 18.09
C GLU A 53 6.81 -14.23 16.78
N VAL A 54 6.70 -15.56 16.79
CA VAL A 54 6.81 -16.38 15.58
C VAL A 54 5.71 -15.99 14.58
N SER A 55 4.45 -15.88 15.04
CA SER A 55 3.32 -15.48 14.20
C SER A 55 3.52 -14.09 13.60
N ALA A 56 3.94 -13.11 14.40
CA ALA A 56 4.21 -11.75 13.93
C ALA A 56 5.30 -11.73 12.84
N THR A 57 6.33 -12.56 12.98
CA THR A 57 7.41 -12.71 12.00
C THR A 57 6.91 -13.35 10.70
N VAL A 58 6.15 -14.44 10.80
CA VAL A 58 5.54 -15.09 9.63
C VAL A 58 4.67 -14.10 8.86
N ASP A 59 3.88 -13.30 9.57
CA ASP A 59 3.04 -12.27 8.96
C ASP A 59 3.87 -11.16 8.30
N ALA A 60 4.97 -10.71 8.92
CA ALA A 60 5.88 -9.74 8.32
C ALA A 60 6.53 -10.27 7.03
N ILE A 61 7.07 -11.50 7.04
CA ILE A 61 7.64 -12.12 5.84
C ILE A 61 6.57 -12.28 4.76
N ARG A 62 5.36 -12.71 5.14
CA ARG A 62 4.23 -12.88 4.22
C ARG A 62 3.79 -11.55 3.60
N ARG A 63 3.70 -10.47 4.39
CA ARG A 63 3.42 -9.12 3.91
C ARG A 63 4.49 -8.67 2.92
N LEU A 64 5.76 -8.74 3.31
CA LEU A 64 6.89 -8.37 2.48
C LEU A 64 6.91 -9.13 1.14
N ARG A 65 6.77 -10.46 1.15
CA ARG A 65 6.71 -11.28 -0.08
C ARG A 65 5.49 -10.97 -0.94
N THR A 66 4.37 -10.60 -0.33
CA THR A 66 3.14 -10.24 -1.04
C THR A 66 3.26 -8.86 -1.68
N ASP A 67 3.84 -7.89 -0.98
CA ASP A 67 4.12 -6.54 -1.48
C ASP A 67 5.09 -6.59 -2.66
N LEU A 68 6.22 -7.30 -2.53
CA LEU A 68 7.20 -7.49 -3.62
C LEU A 68 6.56 -8.11 -4.88
N ARG A 69 5.53 -8.95 -4.72
CA ARG A 69 4.79 -9.53 -5.85
C ARG A 69 3.76 -8.54 -6.41
N SER A 70 3.01 -7.88 -5.55
CA SER A 70 1.85 -7.05 -5.90
C SER A 70 2.27 -5.70 -6.49
N LEU A 71 3.39 -5.16 -6.02
CA LEU A 71 4.01 -3.91 -6.47
C LEU A 71 4.98 -4.10 -7.64
N ARG A 72 5.00 -5.29 -8.27
CA ARG A 72 5.79 -5.55 -9.48
C ARG A 72 5.57 -4.57 -10.65
N PRO A 73 4.40 -3.91 -10.83
CA PRO A 73 4.27 -2.84 -11.82
C PRO A 73 5.22 -1.66 -11.58
N ILE A 74 5.49 -1.33 -10.31
CA ILE A 74 6.29 -0.17 -9.89
C ILE A 74 7.73 -0.53 -9.47
N LEU A 75 7.97 -1.75 -9.00
CA LEU A 75 9.30 -2.22 -8.56
C LEU A 75 10.05 -2.96 -9.67
N ASP A 76 11.38 -2.90 -9.63
CA ASP A 76 12.22 -3.72 -10.51
C ASP A 76 11.88 -5.20 -10.36
N ARG A 77 11.62 -5.86 -11.49
CA ARG A 77 11.12 -7.23 -11.52
C ARG A 77 12.14 -8.20 -10.94
N ASN A 78 13.40 -8.10 -11.33
CA ASN A 78 14.43 -9.08 -10.97
C ASN A 78 14.83 -8.92 -9.51
N TRP A 79 14.97 -7.69 -9.04
CA TRP A 79 15.19 -7.38 -7.65
C TRP A 79 14.05 -7.90 -6.76
N SER A 80 12.80 -7.60 -7.14
CA SER A 80 11.62 -8.02 -6.34
C SER A 80 11.47 -9.53 -6.26
N LEU A 81 11.70 -10.24 -7.37
CA LEU A 81 11.64 -11.70 -7.41
C LEU A 81 12.73 -12.33 -6.53
N ARG A 82 13.98 -11.88 -6.67
CA ARG A 82 15.10 -12.41 -5.87
C ARG A 82 14.86 -12.24 -4.38
N LEU A 83 14.48 -11.04 -3.92
CA LEU A 83 14.23 -10.80 -2.50
C LEU A 83 13.04 -11.62 -1.99
N ARG A 84 11.96 -11.73 -2.78
CA ARG A 84 10.77 -12.51 -2.42
C ARG A 84 11.09 -14.00 -2.26
N ASP A 85 11.87 -14.56 -3.18
CA ASP A 85 12.17 -16.00 -3.22
C ASP A 85 13.21 -16.36 -2.16
N ALA A 86 14.16 -15.45 -1.87
CA ALA A 86 15.12 -15.62 -0.78
C ALA A 86 14.48 -15.68 0.62
N LEU A 87 13.24 -15.21 0.79
CA LEU A 87 12.50 -15.23 2.05
C LEU A 87 11.58 -16.46 2.19
N GLU A 88 11.39 -17.24 1.13
CA GLU A 88 10.46 -18.37 1.13
C GLU A 88 10.83 -19.47 2.13
N PRO A 89 12.09 -19.96 2.19
CA PRO A 89 12.42 -21.07 3.07
C PRO A 89 12.22 -20.73 4.56
N ALA A 90 12.60 -19.51 4.95
CA ALA A 90 12.37 -19.02 6.32
C ALA A 90 10.87 -18.97 6.65
N GLN A 91 10.02 -18.50 5.74
CA GLN A 91 8.57 -18.50 5.96
C GLN A 91 8.00 -19.91 6.15
N GLU A 92 8.44 -20.89 5.35
CA GLU A 92 7.95 -22.27 5.42
C GLU A 92 8.31 -22.95 6.74
N LEU A 93 9.54 -22.76 7.20
CA LEU A 93 10.03 -23.30 8.48
C LEU A 93 9.29 -22.68 9.67
N LEU A 94 9.10 -21.36 9.69
CA LEU A 94 8.33 -20.70 10.75
C LEU A 94 6.85 -21.08 10.72
N ALA A 95 6.27 -21.27 9.53
CA ALA A 95 4.92 -21.79 9.41
C ALA A 95 4.81 -23.23 9.92
N ALA A 96 5.86 -24.05 9.82
CA ALA A 96 5.90 -25.37 10.44
C ALA A 96 5.89 -25.29 11.97
N VAL A 97 6.66 -24.37 12.56
CA VAL A 97 6.65 -24.10 14.01
C VAL A 97 5.24 -23.75 14.49
N LEU A 98 4.53 -22.85 13.80
CA LEU A 98 3.16 -22.48 14.17
C LEU A 98 2.17 -23.66 14.06
N ARG A 99 2.38 -24.58 13.11
CA ARG A 99 1.55 -25.80 13.02
C ARG A 99 1.76 -26.71 14.23
N LEU A 100 3.01 -26.91 14.66
CA LEU A 100 3.32 -27.69 15.87
C LEU A 100 2.69 -27.04 17.12
N GLU A 101 2.76 -25.72 17.24
CA GLU A 101 2.14 -24.98 18.37
C GLU A 101 0.61 -25.07 18.36
N ASP A 102 -0.02 -25.03 17.18
CA ASP A 102 -1.46 -25.26 17.05
C ASP A 102 -1.84 -26.70 17.42
N GLU A 103 -1.06 -27.70 17.03
CA GLU A 103 -1.26 -29.11 17.42
C GLU A 103 -1.16 -29.31 18.94
N LEU A 104 -0.12 -28.76 19.58
CA LEU A 104 0.02 -28.79 21.04
C LEU A 104 -1.15 -28.12 21.73
N ARG A 105 -1.62 -26.97 21.22
CA ARG A 105 -2.81 -26.28 21.76
C ARG A 105 -4.08 -27.13 21.62
N LEU A 106 -4.23 -27.89 20.53
CA LEU A 106 -5.35 -28.81 20.32
C LEU A 106 -5.33 -29.96 21.34
N LEU A 107 -4.14 -30.46 21.68
CA LEU A 107 -3.98 -31.52 22.67
C LEU A 107 -4.27 -31.01 24.11
N GLY A 108 -3.88 -29.79 24.44
CA GLY A 108 -4.09 -29.18 25.77
C GLY A 108 -3.09 -29.65 26.82
N GLU A 109 -3.45 -29.54 28.10
CA GLU A 109 -2.58 -29.96 29.20
C GLU A 109 -2.42 -31.49 29.24
N PRO A 110 -1.25 -32.00 29.68
CA PRO A 110 -1.02 -33.43 29.85
C PRO A 110 -2.07 -34.04 30.78
N THR A 111 -2.84 -35.01 30.31
CA THR A 111 -3.93 -35.64 31.10
C THR A 111 -3.44 -36.72 32.06
N GLY A 112 -2.12 -36.82 32.29
CA GLY A 112 -1.48 -37.90 33.07
C GLY A 112 -1.39 -39.24 32.33
N GLU A 113 -1.92 -39.33 31.10
CA GLU A 113 -1.82 -40.52 30.25
C GLU A 113 -0.43 -40.58 29.57
N PRO A 114 0.36 -41.66 29.74
CA PRO A 114 1.70 -41.77 29.16
C PRO A 114 1.76 -41.59 27.64
N VAL A 115 0.75 -42.10 26.93
CA VAL A 115 0.63 -41.97 25.47
C VAL A 115 0.48 -40.50 25.05
N VAL A 116 -0.24 -39.68 25.82
CA VAL A 116 -0.40 -38.25 25.53
C VAL A 116 0.91 -37.50 25.76
N ALA A 117 1.67 -37.86 26.79
CA ALA A 117 2.99 -37.28 27.05
C ALA A 117 3.99 -37.58 25.92
N GLU A 118 4.04 -38.83 25.44
CA GLU A 118 4.90 -39.23 24.32
C GLU A 118 4.55 -38.49 23.02
N VAL A 119 3.24 -38.34 22.72
CA VAL A 119 2.77 -37.59 21.56
C VAL A 119 3.14 -36.11 21.65
N MET A 120 2.96 -35.49 22.82
CA MET A 120 3.33 -34.09 23.07
C MET A 120 4.84 -33.86 22.92
N GLU A 121 5.67 -34.76 23.47
CA GLU A 121 7.12 -34.71 23.32
C GLU A 121 7.52 -34.76 21.85
N ARG A 122 6.99 -35.73 21.09
CA ARG A 122 7.25 -35.89 19.65
C ARG A 122 6.88 -34.67 18.82
N ILE A 123 5.77 -33.99 19.14
CA ILE A 123 5.33 -32.77 18.44
C ILE A 123 6.20 -31.56 18.83
N SER A 124 6.62 -31.47 20.09
CA SER A 124 7.41 -30.34 20.59
C SER A 124 8.90 -30.40 20.18
N ALA A 125 9.46 -31.61 20.04
CA ALA A 125 10.89 -31.82 19.80
C ALA A 125 11.46 -31.09 18.54
N PRO A 126 10.77 -31.02 17.39
CA PRO A 126 11.30 -30.35 16.20
C PRO A 126 11.32 -28.82 16.29
N ARG A 127 10.68 -28.23 17.31
CA ARG A 127 10.46 -26.78 17.39
C ARG A 127 11.76 -25.97 17.35
N GLU A 128 12.69 -26.26 18.24
CA GLU A 128 13.95 -25.52 18.36
C GLU A 128 14.86 -25.70 17.11
N PRO A 129 15.06 -26.92 16.57
CA PRO A 129 15.75 -27.11 15.28
C PRO A 129 15.13 -26.29 14.14
N LEU A 130 13.80 -26.27 14.02
CA LEU A 130 13.11 -25.51 12.96
C LEU A 130 13.34 -24.00 13.10
N LEU A 131 13.37 -23.47 14.33
CA LEU A 131 13.67 -22.07 14.59
C LEU A 131 15.10 -21.70 14.18
N ALA A 132 16.08 -22.55 14.51
CA ALA A 132 17.46 -22.37 14.10
C ALA A 132 17.62 -22.41 12.58
N MET A 133 17.00 -23.41 11.91
CA MET A 133 16.97 -23.51 10.46
C MET A 133 16.32 -22.30 9.80
N ALA A 134 15.22 -21.79 10.35
CA ALA A 134 14.52 -20.62 9.81
C ALA A 134 15.40 -19.36 9.87
N SER A 135 16.16 -19.19 10.96
CA SER A 135 17.13 -18.10 11.10
C SER A 135 18.26 -18.21 10.07
N ALA A 136 18.83 -19.41 9.92
CA ALA A 136 19.92 -19.67 8.98
C ALA A 136 19.49 -19.59 7.50
N ALA A 137 18.21 -19.83 7.21
CA ALA A 137 17.67 -19.79 5.86
C ALA A 137 17.73 -18.39 5.20
N ILE A 138 17.85 -17.31 5.98
CA ILE A 138 17.97 -15.95 5.44
C ILE A 138 19.45 -15.65 5.17
N HIS A 139 19.84 -15.78 3.90
CA HIS A 139 21.23 -15.57 3.46
C HIS A 139 21.79 -14.18 3.85
N PRO A 140 23.09 -14.03 4.17
CA PRO A 140 23.71 -12.74 4.55
C PRO A 140 23.45 -11.58 3.59
N THR A 141 23.47 -11.81 2.28
CA THR A 141 23.18 -10.76 1.28
C THR A 141 21.72 -10.29 1.33
N THR A 142 20.79 -11.18 1.66
CA THR A 142 19.38 -10.85 1.91
C THR A 142 19.26 -9.99 3.16
N LEU A 143 19.98 -10.33 4.23
CA LEU A 143 20.02 -9.53 5.46
C LEU A 143 20.53 -8.12 5.20
N THR A 144 21.64 -7.96 4.46
CA THR A 144 22.15 -6.63 4.07
C THR A 144 21.11 -5.81 3.29
N THR A 145 20.35 -6.47 2.41
CA THR A 145 19.27 -5.81 1.65
C THR A 145 18.14 -5.37 2.57
N LEU A 146 17.71 -6.23 3.51
CA LEU A 146 16.70 -5.90 4.50
C LEU A 146 17.14 -4.74 5.42
N GLU A 147 18.40 -4.72 5.85
CA GLU A 147 18.97 -3.65 6.68
C GLU A 147 19.05 -2.31 5.94
N ALA A 148 19.36 -2.35 4.63
CA ALA A 148 19.35 -1.15 3.80
C ALA A 148 17.92 -0.59 3.63
N LEU A 149 16.94 -1.46 3.39
CA LEU A 149 15.52 -1.10 3.31
C LEU A 149 15.00 -0.56 4.64
N ALA A 150 15.22 -1.29 5.74
CA ALA A 150 14.76 -0.95 7.08
C ALA A 150 15.36 0.36 7.60
N ALA A 151 16.58 0.71 7.18
CA ALA A 151 17.21 1.99 7.48
C ALA A 151 16.79 3.11 6.51
N GLY A 152 16.17 2.78 5.37
CA GLY A 152 15.90 3.74 4.30
C GLY A 152 17.18 4.23 3.59
N ARG A 153 18.31 3.53 3.76
CA ARG A 153 19.61 3.86 3.16
C ARG A 153 19.63 3.64 1.64
N VAL A 154 18.78 2.75 1.14
CA VAL A 154 18.60 2.49 -0.28
C VAL A 154 17.11 2.54 -0.59
N PRO A 155 16.67 3.36 -1.57
CA PRO A 155 15.29 3.29 -2.03
C PRO A 155 15.03 1.95 -2.70
N ALA A 156 13.83 1.41 -2.50
CA ALA A 156 13.40 0.22 -3.23
C ALA A 156 13.58 0.48 -4.74
N PRO A 157 14.23 -0.42 -5.51
CA PRO A 157 14.46 -0.20 -6.92
C PRO A 157 13.14 -0.01 -7.66
N LEU A 158 12.83 1.24 -8.02
CA LEU A 158 11.66 1.59 -8.81
C LEU A 158 11.99 1.37 -10.29
N ARG A 159 11.01 0.91 -11.08
CA ARG A 159 11.19 0.78 -12.54
C ARG A 159 11.33 2.17 -13.15
N THR A 160 12.47 2.40 -13.80
CA THR A 160 12.74 3.61 -14.59
C THR A 160 11.94 3.67 -15.90
N ALA A 161 11.52 2.51 -16.42
CA ALA A 161 10.82 2.36 -17.71
C ALA A 161 9.36 1.87 -17.59
N ALA A 162 8.71 1.99 -16.41
CA ALA A 162 7.27 1.81 -16.34
C ALA A 162 6.59 2.89 -17.20
N PRO A 163 5.49 2.60 -17.93
CA PRO A 163 4.82 3.59 -18.77
C PRO A 163 4.44 4.79 -17.88
N ILE A 164 5.19 5.89 -18.05
CA ILE A 164 5.13 7.15 -17.29
C ILE A 164 4.72 6.97 -15.82
N GLY A 165 5.69 6.72 -14.95
CA GLY A 165 5.63 7.21 -13.57
C GLY A 165 4.57 6.62 -12.64
N GLU A 166 4.11 5.37 -12.79
CA GLU A 166 3.22 4.72 -11.79
C GLU A 166 3.76 4.84 -10.35
N ALA A 167 5.08 4.75 -10.15
CA ALA A 167 5.68 4.95 -8.83
C ALA A 167 5.59 6.40 -8.32
N HIS A 168 5.47 7.38 -9.22
CA HIS A 168 5.27 8.79 -8.91
C HIS A 168 3.79 9.19 -8.89
N GLN A 169 2.89 8.32 -9.37
CA GLN A 169 1.45 8.52 -9.28
C GLN A 169 0.98 8.40 -7.82
N PRO A 170 -0.18 9.00 -7.49
CA PRO A 170 -0.80 8.88 -6.17
C PRO A 170 -1.07 7.42 -5.82
N ALA A 171 -0.79 7.05 -4.57
CA ALA A 171 -1.03 5.70 -4.10
C ALA A 171 -2.51 5.31 -4.15
N ASP A 172 -3.43 6.23 -3.86
CA ASP A 172 -4.86 6.01 -3.93
C ASP A 172 -5.41 5.86 -5.37
N PHE A 173 -4.57 6.06 -6.39
CA PHE A 173 -4.87 5.74 -7.79
C PHE A 173 -4.34 4.36 -8.18
N VAL A 174 -3.12 4.03 -7.76
CA VAL A 174 -2.43 2.78 -8.16
C VAL A 174 -2.89 1.59 -7.30
N LEU A 175 -3.00 1.78 -5.99
CA LEU A 175 -3.25 0.69 -5.04
C LEU A 175 -4.66 0.09 -5.09
N PRO A 176 -5.75 0.81 -5.43
CA PRO A 176 -7.06 0.17 -5.59
C PRO A 176 -7.06 -0.93 -6.66
N ALA A 177 -6.27 -0.80 -7.73
CA ALA A 177 -6.16 -1.84 -8.75
C ALA A 177 -5.49 -3.11 -8.21
N ILE A 178 -4.53 -2.95 -7.28
CA ILE A 178 -3.88 -4.06 -6.57
C ILE A 178 -4.88 -4.73 -5.62
N LEU A 179 -5.58 -3.95 -4.80
CA LEU A 179 -6.61 -4.43 -3.88
C LEU A 179 -7.72 -5.18 -4.62
N HIS A 180 -8.20 -4.62 -5.73
CA HIS A 180 -9.20 -5.22 -6.61
C HIS A 180 -8.74 -6.56 -7.20
N ARG A 181 -7.46 -6.67 -7.58
CA ARG A 181 -6.92 -7.93 -8.11
C ARG A 181 -6.89 -9.01 -7.04
N ALA A 182 -6.50 -8.67 -5.80
CA ALA A 182 -6.53 -9.60 -4.68
C ALA A 182 -7.97 -10.03 -4.36
N TRP A 183 -8.91 -9.08 -4.37
CA TRP A 183 -10.35 -9.31 -4.19
C TRP A 183 -10.95 -10.23 -5.26
N ARG A 184 -10.68 -9.97 -6.55
CA ARG A 184 -11.22 -10.79 -7.66
C ARG A 184 -10.86 -12.26 -7.50
N LYS A 185 -9.66 -12.54 -7.00
CA LYS A 185 -9.22 -13.90 -6.73
C LYS A 185 -10.09 -14.57 -5.67
N ILE A 186 -10.52 -13.87 -4.63
CA ILE A 186 -11.41 -14.44 -3.60
C ILE A 186 -12.72 -14.87 -4.26
N LEU A 187 -13.41 -13.96 -4.95
CA LEU A 187 -14.82 -14.16 -5.30
C LEU A 187 -15.08 -14.82 -6.64
N LYS A 188 -14.21 -14.62 -7.64
CA LYS A 188 -14.42 -15.16 -8.99
C LYS A 188 -13.68 -16.47 -9.23
N GLU A 189 -12.61 -16.70 -8.49
CA GLU A 189 -11.68 -17.78 -8.76
C GLU A 189 -11.62 -18.81 -7.61
N THR A 190 -12.31 -18.58 -6.48
CA THR A 190 -12.32 -19.52 -5.34
C THR A 190 -13.70 -20.11 -5.24
N GLN A 191 -13.80 -21.43 -5.35
CA GLN A 191 -15.05 -22.10 -5.00
C GLN A 191 -15.26 -21.94 -3.49
N PRO A 192 -16.47 -21.61 -3.02
CA PRO A 192 -16.74 -21.45 -1.59
C PRO A 192 -16.37 -22.67 -0.73
N ASN A 193 -16.28 -23.86 -1.34
CA ASN A 193 -15.93 -25.11 -0.69
C ASN A 193 -14.42 -25.39 -0.65
N ASP A 194 -13.59 -24.61 -1.35
CA ASP A 194 -12.13 -24.70 -1.29
C ASP A 194 -11.60 -23.84 -0.12
N LEU A 195 -11.86 -24.32 1.10
CA LEU A 195 -11.57 -23.60 2.35
C LEU A 195 -10.09 -23.21 2.50
N PRO A 196 -9.10 -24.08 2.19
CA PRO A 196 -7.69 -23.71 2.26
C PRO A 196 -7.33 -22.59 1.28
N MET A 197 -7.89 -22.59 0.06
CA MET A 197 -7.67 -21.51 -0.89
C MET A 197 -8.37 -20.22 -0.44
N MET A 198 -9.56 -20.32 0.12
CA MET A 198 -10.31 -19.18 0.67
C MET A 198 -9.51 -18.49 1.78
N GLU A 199 -9.01 -19.26 2.75
CA GLU A 199 -8.13 -18.76 3.81
C GLU A 199 -6.91 -18.05 3.22
N LYS A 200 -6.18 -18.72 2.31
CA LYS A 200 -4.96 -18.19 1.68
C LYS A 200 -5.22 -16.89 0.90
N ARG A 201 -6.33 -16.78 0.19
CA ARG A 201 -6.66 -15.61 -0.63
C ARG A 201 -7.18 -14.45 0.21
N THR A 202 -7.97 -14.74 1.24
CA THR A 202 -8.45 -13.74 2.21
C THR A 202 -7.27 -13.12 2.97
N GLN A 203 -6.31 -13.94 3.40
CA GLN A 203 -5.07 -13.45 4.00
C GLN A 203 -4.32 -12.48 3.05
N LYS A 204 -4.18 -12.84 1.77
CA LYS A 204 -3.53 -11.98 0.77
C LYS A 204 -4.28 -10.67 0.52
N PHE A 205 -5.61 -10.70 0.58
CA PHE A 205 -6.42 -9.50 0.46
C PHE A 205 -6.23 -8.58 1.65
N LEU A 206 -6.19 -9.10 2.88
CA LEU A 206 -5.91 -8.29 4.08
C LEU A 206 -4.55 -7.59 4.00
N VAL A 207 -3.52 -8.29 3.49
CA VAL A 207 -2.22 -7.67 3.21
C VAL A 207 -2.33 -6.53 2.19
N ALA A 208 -3.05 -6.75 1.08
CA ALA A 208 -3.25 -5.71 0.07
C ALA A 208 -4.08 -4.53 0.62
N ALA A 209 -5.03 -4.78 1.51
CA ALA A 209 -5.84 -3.76 2.17
C ALA A 209 -4.99 -2.91 3.12
N GLU A 210 -4.07 -3.52 3.87
CA GLU A 210 -3.12 -2.79 4.70
C GLU A 210 -2.21 -1.88 3.88
N LEU A 211 -1.69 -2.39 2.75
CA LEU A 211 -0.92 -1.58 1.81
C LEU A 211 -1.73 -0.40 1.25
N ALA A 212 -2.99 -0.65 0.85
CA ALA A 212 -3.88 0.40 0.35
C ALA A 212 -4.20 1.45 1.42
N ASN A 213 -4.42 1.02 2.67
CA ASN A 213 -4.63 1.90 3.82
C ASN A 213 -3.44 2.82 4.05
N ARG A 214 -2.20 2.28 3.99
CA ARG A 214 -0.97 3.07 4.06
C ARG A 214 -0.89 4.10 2.92
N GLY A 215 -1.51 3.83 1.77
CA GLY A 215 -1.62 4.79 0.67
C GLY A 215 -2.77 5.79 0.75
N GLY A 216 -3.52 5.82 1.85
CA GLY A 216 -4.62 6.75 2.07
C GLY A 216 -5.97 6.29 1.50
N LEU A 217 -6.09 5.03 1.07
CA LEU A 217 -7.38 4.45 0.72
C LEU A 217 -8.12 4.04 2.00
N ASP A 218 -9.33 4.56 2.21
CA ASP A 218 -10.17 4.12 3.32
C ASP A 218 -10.69 2.71 3.08
N VAL A 219 -10.15 1.76 3.85
CA VAL A 219 -10.55 0.34 3.87
C VAL A 219 -11.22 -0.06 5.19
N SER A 220 -11.59 0.91 6.04
CA SER A 220 -12.14 0.69 7.38
C SER A 220 -13.37 -0.22 7.40
N ARG A 221 -14.17 -0.20 6.33
CA ARG A 221 -15.34 -1.08 6.16
C ARG A 221 -14.99 -2.46 5.59
N LEU A 222 -13.94 -2.57 4.78
CA LEU A 222 -13.54 -3.84 4.15
C LEU A 222 -12.79 -4.77 5.10
N VAL A 223 -11.89 -4.21 5.91
CA VAL A 223 -10.98 -5.00 6.76
C VAL A 223 -11.74 -5.87 7.77
N PRO A 224 -12.78 -5.38 8.48
CA PRO A 224 -13.57 -6.20 9.39
C PRO A 224 -14.23 -7.40 8.69
N VAL A 225 -14.89 -7.17 7.55
CA VAL A 225 -15.58 -8.21 6.76
C VAL A 225 -14.60 -9.27 6.28
N ALA A 226 -13.44 -8.87 5.74
CA ALA A 226 -12.41 -9.81 5.32
C ALA A 226 -11.76 -10.55 6.50
N THR A 227 -11.64 -9.92 7.66
CA THR A 227 -11.13 -10.57 8.89
C THR A 227 -12.11 -11.62 9.39
N GLU A 228 -13.41 -11.33 9.34
CA GLU A 228 -14.46 -12.30 9.66
C GLU A 228 -14.44 -13.49 8.69
N LEU A 229 -14.33 -13.22 7.38
CA LEU A 229 -14.20 -14.27 6.36
C LEU A 229 -12.98 -15.17 6.61
N LEU A 230 -11.83 -14.57 6.97
CA LEU A 230 -10.63 -15.32 7.34
C LEU A 230 -10.90 -16.19 8.56
N GLY A 231 -11.56 -15.65 9.59
CA GLY A 231 -11.95 -16.39 10.79
C GLY A 231 -12.83 -17.61 10.48
N TYR A 232 -13.82 -17.45 9.59
CA TYR A 232 -14.65 -18.57 9.14
C TYR A 232 -13.86 -19.61 8.35
N ALA A 233 -13.02 -19.19 7.40
CA ALA A 233 -12.20 -20.10 6.61
C ALA A 233 -11.22 -20.90 7.47
N THR A 234 -10.47 -20.22 8.36
CA THR A 234 -9.54 -20.87 9.30
C THR A 234 -10.26 -21.83 10.24
N ALA A 235 -11.44 -21.46 10.77
CA ALA A 235 -12.22 -22.35 11.63
C ALA A 235 -12.71 -23.60 10.90
N ALA A 236 -13.08 -23.46 9.62
CA ALA A 236 -13.53 -24.57 8.80
C ALA A 236 -12.36 -25.51 8.43
N VAL A 237 -11.21 -24.98 8.01
CA VAL A 237 -9.99 -25.75 7.76
C VAL A 237 -9.55 -26.53 9.00
N ARG A 238 -9.55 -25.87 10.17
CA ARG A 238 -9.23 -26.53 11.46
C ARG A 238 -10.21 -27.64 11.82
N ALA A 239 -11.48 -27.50 11.46
CA ALA A 239 -12.48 -28.55 11.70
C ALA A 239 -12.27 -29.78 10.82
N ASP A 240 -11.88 -29.59 9.56
CA ASP A 240 -11.53 -30.70 8.67
C ASP A 240 -10.30 -31.46 9.20
N TYR A 241 -9.26 -30.74 9.64
CA TYR A 241 -8.08 -31.35 10.26
C TYR A 241 -8.43 -32.08 11.56
N ALA A 242 -9.22 -31.47 12.44
CA ALA A 242 -9.69 -32.11 13.67
C ALA A 242 -10.51 -33.38 13.39
N ALA A 243 -11.27 -33.42 12.30
CA ALA A 243 -12.03 -34.59 11.90
C ALA A 243 -11.13 -35.74 11.41
N GLN A 244 -10.03 -35.43 10.72
CA GLN A 244 -9.00 -36.40 10.30
C GLN A 244 -8.33 -37.03 11.53
N ILE A 245 -7.79 -36.23 12.45
CA ILE A 245 -7.15 -36.73 13.68
C ILE A 245 -8.14 -37.56 14.50
N ARG A 246 -9.40 -37.13 14.61
CA ARG A 246 -10.43 -37.86 15.38
C ARG A 246 -10.62 -39.30 14.90
N ALA A 247 -10.43 -39.57 13.61
CA ALA A 247 -10.57 -40.92 13.06
C ALA A 247 -9.48 -41.89 13.58
N GLU A 248 -8.36 -41.37 14.07
CA GLU A 248 -7.20 -42.12 14.54
C GLU A 248 -7.14 -42.22 16.08
N VAL A 249 -7.96 -41.44 16.79
CA VAL A 249 -7.95 -41.34 18.26
C VAL A 249 -9.06 -42.20 18.88
N ALA A 250 -8.69 -43.02 19.87
CA ALA A 250 -9.62 -43.87 20.62
C ALA A 250 -10.70 -43.07 21.37
N PRO A 251 -11.86 -43.68 21.70
CA PRO A 251 -12.91 -43.02 22.46
C PRO A 251 -12.43 -42.47 23.81
N GLY A 252 -12.64 -41.17 24.03
CA GLY A 252 -12.18 -40.50 25.24
C GLY A 252 -12.40 -38.98 25.25
N PRO A 253 -11.84 -38.26 26.25
CA PRO A 253 -11.94 -36.80 26.36
C PRO A 253 -11.43 -36.06 25.11
N MET A 254 -10.32 -36.54 24.53
CA MET A 254 -9.73 -36.00 23.30
C MET A 254 -10.70 -36.11 22.12
N GLN A 255 -11.28 -37.29 21.90
CA GLN A 255 -12.25 -37.53 20.81
C GLN A 255 -13.51 -36.65 20.95
N LYS A 256 -13.99 -36.41 22.18
CA LYS A 256 -15.09 -35.47 22.47
C LYS A 256 -14.72 -34.03 22.14
N ARG A 257 -13.49 -33.60 22.46
CA ARG A 257 -12.97 -32.25 22.16
C ARG A 257 -12.87 -32.01 20.65
N LEU A 258 -12.27 -32.95 19.91
CA LEU A 258 -12.18 -32.90 18.45
C LEU A 258 -13.56 -32.85 17.79
N THR A 259 -14.54 -33.59 18.32
CA THR A 259 -15.93 -33.55 17.83
C THR A 259 -16.58 -32.18 18.01
N ARG A 260 -16.37 -31.51 19.16
CA ARG A 260 -16.87 -30.15 19.39
C ARG A 260 -16.22 -29.14 18.43
N LEU A 261 -14.93 -29.27 18.18
CA LEU A 261 -14.20 -28.43 17.22
C LEU A 261 -14.74 -28.61 15.79
N ALA A 262 -14.90 -29.86 15.33
CA ALA A 262 -15.47 -30.16 14.03
C ALA A 262 -16.88 -29.56 13.85
N LYS A 263 -17.73 -29.66 14.89
CA LYS A 263 -19.09 -29.06 14.87
C LYS A 263 -19.06 -27.54 14.77
N ARG A 264 -18.13 -26.87 15.47
CA ARG A 264 -17.94 -25.42 15.41
C ARG A 264 -17.50 -24.95 14.02
N GLY A 265 -16.55 -25.64 13.38
CA GLY A 265 -16.12 -25.26 12.03
C GLY A 265 -17.19 -25.48 10.95
N LYS A 266 -18.01 -26.55 11.05
CA LYS A 266 -19.20 -26.69 10.18
C LYS A 266 -20.19 -25.54 10.35
N ALA A 267 -20.35 -25.03 11.57
CA ALA A 267 -21.19 -23.85 11.79
C ALA A 267 -20.57 -22.58 11.17
N ALA A 268 -19.26 -22.39 11.30
CA ALA A 268 -18.50 -21.29 10.69
C ALA A 268 -18.57 -21.29 9.16
N ALA A 269 -18.52 -22.47 8.53
CA ALA A 269 -18.60 -22.61 7.07
C ALA A 269 -19.91 -22.02 6.48
N ARG A 270 -21.00 -21.95 7.28
CA ARG A 270 -22.26 -21.33 6.84
C ARG A 270 -22.16 -19.81 6.70
N GLY A 271 -21.26 -19.14 7.42
CA GLY A 271 -21.03 -17.71 7.33
C GLY A 271 -20.27 -17.27 6.07
N ILE A 272 -19.47 -18.17 5.49
CA ILE A 272 -18.58 -17.88 4.35
C ILE A 272 -19.34 -17.27 3.17
N ASN A 273 -20.48 -17.85 2.78
CA ASN A 273 -21.23 -17.37 1.61
C ASN A 273 -21.75 -15.94 1.80
N THR A 274 -22.32 -15.65 2.96
CA THR A 274 -22.86 -14.31 3.28
C THR A 274 -21.75 -13.27 3.33
N THR A 275 -20.66 -13.55 4.04
CA THR A 275 -19.52 -12.64 4.16
C THR A 275 -18.81 -12.41 2.82
N CYS A 276 -18.73 -13.45 1.96
CA CYS A 276 -18.25 -13.30 0.59
C CYS A 276 -19.12 -12.33 -0.23
N ALA A 277 -20.46 -12.45 -0.14
CA ALA A 277 -21.37 -11.57 -0.84
C ALA A 277 -21.27 -10.11 -0.37
N GLU A 278 -21.15 -9.89 0.93
CA GLU A 278 -20.94 -8.56 1.51
C GLU A 278 -19.60 -7.95 1.04
N LEU A 279 -18.52 -8.71 1.11
CA LEU A 279 -17.20 -8.29 0.63
C LEU A 279 -17.21 -8.01 -0.88
N ALA A 280 -18.03 -8.74 -1.64
CA ALA A 280 -18.24 -8.50 -3.07
C ALA A 280 -18.85 -7.12 -3.33
N ALA A 281 -19.97 -6.81 -2.68
CA ALA A 281 -20.66 -5.55 -2.84
C ALA A 281 -19.78 -4.34 -2.47
N MET A 282 -19.04 -4.42 -1.37
CA MET A 282 -18.14 -3.34 -0.94
C MET A 282 -16.94 -3.18 -1.89
N GLY A 283 -16.38 -4.28 -2.38
CA GLY A 283 -15.27 -4.25 -3.33
C GLY A 283 -15.65 -3.61 -4.66
N GLU A 284 -16.84 -3.93 -5.19
CA GLU A 284 -17.38 -3.34 -6.43
C GLU A 284 -17.50 -1.81 -6.33
N GLN A 285 -17.98 -1.30 -5.20
CA GLN A 285 -18.12 0.15 -4.94
C GLN A 285 -16.77 0.85 -4.95
N LEU A 286 -15.77 0.30 -4.26
CA LEU A 286 -14.42 0.88 -4.21
C LEU A 286 -13.72 0.88 -5.58
N VAL A 287 -13.91 -0.18 -6.36
CA VAL A 287 -13.35 -0.28 -7.73
C VAL A 287 -13.98 0.72 -8.66
N THR A 288 -15.30 0.90 -8.57
CA THR A 288 -16.04 1.88 -9.36
C THR A 288 -15.54 3.29 -9.05
N ALA A 289 -15.32 3.61 -7.77
CA ALA A 289 -14.73 4.88 -7.36
C ALA A 289 -13.28 5.07 -7.85
N ALA A 290 -12.47 4.00 -7.86
CA ALA A 290 -11.06 4.06 -8.26
C ALA A 290 -10.81 4.01 -9.78
N LYS A 291 -11.73 3.43 -10.57
CA LYS A 291 -11.64 3.37 -12.03
C LYS A 291 -12.02 4.67 -12.73
N ALA A 292 -12.60 5.63 -12.01
CA ALA A 292 -12.83 6.96 -12.58
C ALA A 292 -11.45 7.57 -12.91
N PRO A 293 -11.16 7.88 -14.20
CA PRO A 293 -9.88 8.47 -14.56
C PRO A 293 -9.71 9.78 -13.78
N PRO A 294 -8.50 10.07 -13.28
CA PRO A 294 -8.28 11.32 -12.58
C PRO A 294 -8.60 12.46 -13.54
N LYS A 295 -9.23 13.51 -13.02
CA LYS A 295 -9.36 14.75 -13.79
C LYS A 295 -7.95 15.24 -14.07
N SER A 296 -7.57 15.32 -15.34
CA SER A 296 -6.27 15.85 -15.73
C SER A 296 -6.37 17.36 -15.90
N ALA A 297 -5.30 18.03 -15.53
CA ALA A 297 -5.13 19.46 -15.63
C ALA A 297 -3.66 19.77 -15.90
N ALA A 298 -3.40 20.91 -16.52
CA ALA A 298 -2.04 21.34 -16.80
C ALA A 298 -1.93 22.86 -16.69
N GLY A 299 -0.72 23.34 -16.39
CA GLY A 299 -0.45 24.75 -16.17
C GLY A 299 1.01 25.12 -16.36
N GLY A 300 1.33 26.40 -16.16
CA GLY A 300 2.67 26.94 -16.42
C GLY A 300 3.16 27.83 -15.30
N LEU A 301 4.35 27.53 -14.78
CA LEU A 301 5.13 28.51 -14.04
C LEU A 301 5.80 29.44 -15.07
N VAL A 302 5.10 30.51 -15.44
CA VAL A 302 5.62 31.49 -16.39
C VAL A 302 6.66 32.35 -15.69
N VAL A 303 7.87 32.37 -16.24
CA VAL A 303 9.02 33.06 -15.66
C VAL A 303 9.56 34.11 -16.62
N ARG A 304 9.82 35.31 -16.11
CA ARG A 304 10.59 36.33 -16.81
C ARG A 304 11.82 36.75 -16.02
N ARG A 305 12.84 37.22 -16.72
CA ARG A 305 14.03 37.81 -16.09
C ARG A 305 13.74 39.25 -15.68
N SER A 306 14.23 39.66 -14.51
CA SER A 306 14.29 41.06 -14.09
C SER A 306 15.67 41.37 -13.51
N THR A 307 15.99 42.65 -13.35
CA THR A 307 17.25 43.11 -12.74
C THR A 307 17.41 42.65 -11.28
N ALA A 308 16.30 42.39 -10.58
CA ALA A 308 16.28 41.89 -9.20
C ALA A 308 16.21 40.34 -9.10
N GLY A 309 16.29 39.63 -10.24
CA GLY A 309 16.17 38.17 -10.31
C GLY A 309 14.92 37.69 -11.06
N PRO A 310 14.66 36.37 -11.09
CA PRO A 310 13.51 35.81 -11.78
C PRO A 310 12.19 36.22 -11.11
N GLN A 311 11.23 36.64 -11.93
CA GLN A 311 9.86 36.88 -11.52
C GLN A 311 8.95 35.82 -12.12
N VAL A 312 7.94 35.42 -11.37
CA VAL A 312 6.92 34.45 -11.79
C VAL A 312 5.55 35.11 -11.87
N LEU A 313 4.72 34.62 -12.78
CA LEU A 313 3.35 35.10 -12.95
C LEU A 313 2.39 34.28 -12.07
N LEU A 314 1.54 34.98 -11.32
CA LEU A 314 0.40 34.42 -10.63
C LEU A 314 -0.89 35.05 -11.15
N VAL A 315 -1.99 34.30 -11.06
CA VAL A 315 -3.35 34.74 -11.39
C VAL A 315 -4.22 34.72 -10.14
N HIS A 316 -5.11 35.71 -10.01
CA HIS A 316 -6.13 35.74 -8.98
C HIS A 316 -7.43 35.16 -9.55
N ARG A 317 -8.03 34.20 -8.84
CA ARG A 317 -9.21 33.46 -9.33
C ARG A 317 -10.46 33.92 -8.61
N ILE A 318 -11.37 34.57 -9.33
CA ILE A 318 -12.61 35.16 -8.78
C ILE A 318 -13.40 34.16 -7.94
N ARG A 319 -13.64 32.96 -8.49
CA ARG A 319 -14.45 31.92 -7.83
C ARG A 319 -13.86 31.37 -6.54
N HIS A 320 -12.56 31.54 -6.34
CA HIS A 320 -11.83 30.96 -5.22
C HIS A 320 -11.22 31.99 -4.28
N ASP A 321 -11.19 33.26 -4.69
CA ASP A 321 -10.55 34.36 -3.98
C ASP A 321 -9.13 33.99 -3.54
N ASP A 322 -8.36 33.39 -4.47
CA ASP A 322 -7.01 32.94 -4.20
C ASP A 322 -6.02 33.18 -5.35
N TRP A 323 -4.75 33.39 -4.99
CA TRP A 323 -3.62 33.45 -5.91
C TRP A 323 -3.14 32.04 -6.26
N SER A 324 -2.94 31.80 -7.55
CA SER A 324 -2.58 30.50 -8.10
C SER A 324 -1.56 30.63 -9.23
N ILE A 325 -0.79 29.57 -9.46
CA ILE A 325 -0.11 29.35 -10.74
C ILE A 325 -1.18 29.08 -11.81
N PRO A 326 -1.11 29.67 -13.01
CA PRO A 326 -2.11 29.49 -14.04
C PRO A 326 -2.18 28.04 -14.52
N LYS A 327 -3.40 27.49 -14.61
CA LYS A 327 -3.69 26.08 -14.92
C LYS A 327 -5.19 25.87 -15.14
N GLY A 328 -5.54 24.88 -15.95
CA GLY A 328 -6.92 24.40 -16.03
C GLY A 328 -7.05 22.96 -16.51
N ALA A 329 -8.26 22.57 -16.88
CA ALA A 329 -8.60 21.17 -17.11
C ALA A 329 -8.24 20.74 -18.54
N ALA A 330 -7.67 19.55 -18.67
CA ALA A 330 -7.42 18.98 -19.99
C ALA A 330 -8.73 18.60 -20.67
N MET A 331 -8.83 18.92 -21.96
CA MET A 331 -9.93 18.44 -22.80
C MET A 331 -9.74 16.93 -23.09
N PRO A 332 -10.81 16.19 -23.43
CA PRO A 332 -10.70 14.77 -23.80
C PRO A 332 -9.66 14.56 -24.92
N GLY A 333 -8.64 13.74 -24.65
CA GLY A 333 -7.58 13.43 -25.61
C GLY A 333 -6.50 14.51 -25.79
N GLU A 334 -6.56 15.62 -25.04
CA GLU A 334 -5.59 16.71 -25.16
C GLU A 334 -4.24 16.33 -24.52
N PRO A 335 -3.11 16.47 -25.26
CA PRO A 335 -1.77 16.33 -24.68
C PRO A 335 -1.56 17.35 -23.56
N PRO A 336 -0.99 16.96 -22.41
CA PRO A 336 -0.86 17.86 -21.26
C PRO A 336 -0.03 19.13 -21.53
N GLU A 337 0.96 19.06 -22.42
CA GLU A 337 1.78 20.19 -22.86
C GLU A 337 0.91 21.23 -23.60
N ARG A 338 0.00 20.75 -24.46
CA ARG A 338 -0.95 21.60 -25.19
C ARG A 338 -1.98 22.21 -24.25
N CYS A 339 -2.49 21.42 -23.30
CA CYS A 339 -3.36 21.92 -22.24
C CYS A 339 -2.68 23.04 -21.45
N ALA A 340 -1.42 22.85 -21.03
CA ALA A 340 -0.68 23.86 -20.27
C ALA A 340 -0.55 25.18 -21.04
N ALA A 341 -0.17 25.11 -22.33
CA ALA A 341 -0.03 26.29 -23.19
C ALA A 341 -1.37 27.02 -23.38
N ARG A 342 -2.45 26.27 -23.66
CA ARG A 342 -3.80 26.80 -23.83
C ARG A 342 -4.28 27.50 -22.57
N GLU A 343 -4.20 26.84 -21.42
CA GLU A 343 -4.68 27.36 -20.14
C GLU A 343 -3.91 28.62 -19.71
N VAL A 344 -2.58 28.64 -19.89
CA VAL A 344 -1.79 29.85 -19.63
C VAL A 344 -2.23 30.99 -20.55
N ARG A 345 -2.44 30.72 -21.83
CA ARG A 345 -2.91 31.73 -22.78
C ARG A 345 -4.31 32.25 -22.43
N GLU A 346 -5.23 31.37 -22.05
CA GLU A 346 -6.60 31.73 -21.67
C GLU A 346 -6.65 32.54 -20.36
N GLU A 347 -5.94 32.10 -19.33
CA GLU A 347 -5.97 32.76 -18.01
C GLU A 347 -5.13 34.04 -17.94
N THR A 348 -4.15 34.23 -18.83
CA THR A 348 -3.19 35.36 -18.72
C THR A 348 -3.09 36.24 -19.95
N GLY A 349 -3.62 35.79 -21.09
CA GLY A 349 -3.42 36.44 -22.38
C GLY A 349 -2.00 36.32 -22.94
N LEU A 350 -1.12 35.53 -22.31
CA LEU A 350 0.28 35.37 -22.75
C LEU A 350 0.47 34.10 -23.58
N GLU A 351 1.11 34.25 -24.73
CA GLU A 351 1.70 33.14 -25.45
C GLU A 351 3.09 32.85 -24.90
N CYS A 352 3.34 31.59 -24.54
CA CYS A 352 4.55 31.19 -23.85
C CYS A 352 5.23 30.01 -24.55
N ARG A 353 6.56 30.01 -24.56
CA ARG A 353 7.38 28.88 -24.97
C ARG A 353 7.52 27.91 -23.79
N LEU A 354 7.14 26.65 -23.99
CA LEU A 354 7.36 25.59 -23.01
C LEU A 354 8.85 25.23 -22.89
N ASP A 355 9.32 25.08 -21.66
CA ASP A 355 10.63 24.57 -21.31
C ASP A 355 10.49 23.17 -20.66
N ARG A 356 11.17 22.92 -19.54
CA ARG A 356 11.12 21.64 -18.82
C ARG A 356 9.84 21.50 -17.98
N GLU A 357 9.37 20.26 -17.84
CA GLU A 357 8.33 19.92 -16.87
C GLU A 357 8.85 20.09 -15.43
N LEU A 358 8.00 20.58 -14.54
CA LEU A 358 8.21 20.71 -13.10
C LEU A 358 7.56 19.54 -12.35
N HIS A 359 7.52 19.63 -11.03
CA HIS A 359 6.86 18.63 -10.20
C HIS A 359 5.35 18.58 -10.45
N ASN A 360 4.81 17.37 -10.56
CA ASN A 360 3.38 17.15 -10.71
C ASN A 360 2.69 17.17 -9.35
N VAL A 361 1.49 17.73 -9.31
CA VAL A 361 0.72 17.87 -8.07
C VAL A 361 -0.56 17.05 -8.20
N THR A 362 -0.82 16.18 -7.22
CA THR A 362 -2.08 15.44 -7.16
C THR A 362 -2.81 15.70 -5.85
N TYR A 363 -4.13 15.87 -5.95
CA TYR A 363 -5.04 16.06 -4.82
C TYR A 363 -6.45 15.60 -5.20
N ARG A 364 -7.37 15.59 -4.23
CA ARG A 364 -8.81 15.40 -4.50
C ARG A 364 -9.48 16.74 -4.77
N ASP A 365 -10.28 16.82 -5.84
CA ASP A 365 -11.15 17.96 -6.07
C ASP A 365 -12.25 18.07 -5.00
N ARG A 366 -13.04 19.14 -5.05
CA ARG A 366 -14.15 19.37 -4.10
C ARG A 366 -15.20 18.24 -4.06
N ASN A 367 -15.24 17.39 -5.07
CA ASN A 367 -16.15 16.25 -5.17
C ASN A 367 -15.47 14.93 -4.77
N GLY A 368 -14.28 15.01 -4.15
CA GLY A 368 -13.49 13.85 -3.76
C GLY A 368 -12.84 13.12 -4.93
N ARG A 369 -12.88 13.65 -6.16
CA ARG A 369 -12.31 12.97 -7.33
C ARG A 369 -10.82 13.24 -7.43
N PRO A 370 -9.99 12.24 -7.75
CA PRO A 370 -8.56 12.47 -7.94
C PRO A 370 -8.33 13.45 -9.10
N LYS A 371 -7.44 14.42 -8.90
CA LYS A 371 -7.04 15.43 -9.88
C LYS A 371 -5.53 15.51 -9.96
N LEU A 372 -4.99 15.21 -11.15
CA LEU A 372 -3.57 15.36 -11.48
C LEU A 372 -3.36 16.70 -12.18
N VAL A 373 -2.39 17.50 -11.70
CA VAL A 373 -1.95 18.74 -12.34
C VAL A 373 -0.49 18.61 -12.72
N ARG A 374 -0.16 18.78 -14.00
CA ARG A 374 1.22 18.86 -14.50
C ARG A 374 1.60 20.32 -14.75
N TYR A 375 2.84 20.69 -14.44
CA TYR A 375 3.33 22.06 -14.62
C TYR A 375 4.58 22.09 -15.48
N TRP A 376 4.73 23.13 -16.30
CA TRP A 376 5.96 23.40 -17.05
C TRP A 376 6.55 24.74 -16.63
N VAL A 377 7.88 24.84 -16.67
CA VAL A 377 8.52 26.15 -16.78
C VAL A 377 8.16 26.71 -18.14
N MET A 378 7.75 27.97 -18.18
CA MET A 378 7.40 28.64 -19.42
C MET A 378 8.05 30.02 -19.49
N THR A 379 8.46 30.42 -20.68
CA THR A 379 8.98 31.77 -20.94
C THR A 379 7.96 32.54 -21.77
N PRO A 380 7.51 33.74 -21.35
CA PRO A 380 6.57 34.53 -22.13
C PRO A 380 7.23 34.99 -23.43
N VAL A 381 6.50 34.88 -24.54
CA VAL A 381 6.94 35.29 -25.88
C VAL A 381 6.20 36.56 -26.28
N GLU A 382 4.88 36.57 -26.15
CA GLU A 382 4.02 37.67 -26.61
C GLU A 382 2.77 37.79 -25.72
N LYS A 383 2.22 39.01 -25.61
CA LYS A 383 0.87 39.22 -25.07
C LYS A 383 -0.12 39.24 -26.23
N VAL A 384 -0.93 38.20 -26.33
CA VAL A 384 -1.84 37.93 -27.45
C VAL A 384 -3.32 38.13 -27.10
N GLY A 385 -3.62 38.53 -25.87
CA GLY A 385 -4.97 38.81 -25.42
C GLY A 385 -5.00 39.35 -23.99
N GLU A 386 -6.21 39.49 -23.45
CA GLU A 386 -6.43 39.80 -22.04
C GLU A 386 -6.82 38.52 -21.27
N PRO A 387 -6.56 38.48 -19.94
CA PRO A 387 -7.02 37.39 -19.07
C PRO A 387 -8.52 37.13 -19.22
N ALA A 388 -8.93 35.87 -19.10
CA ALA A 388 -10.34 35.48 -19.10
C ALA A 388 -11.12 36.19 -17.97
N PRO A 389 -11.96 37.21 -18.27
CA PRO A 389 -12.47 38.14 -17.26
C PRO A 389 -13.52 37.51 -16.31
N ASP A 390 -14.13 36.40 -16.72
CA ASP A 390 -15.11 35.66 -15.92
C ASP A 390 -14.48 34.69 -14.90
N GLU A 391 -13.17 34.46 -15.01
CA GLU A 391 -12.43 33.53 -14.15
C GLU A 391 -11.28 34.20 -13.41
N ILE A 392 -10.58 35.13 -14.08
CA ILE A 392 -9.40 35.84 -13.61
C ILE A 392 -9.65 37.35 -13.63
N ASP A 393 -9.52 37.98 -12.47
CA ASP A 393 -9.69 39.43 -12.29
C ASP A 393 -8.36 40.17 -12.08
N ASP A 394 -7.26 39.47 -11.78
CA ASP A 394 -5.94 40.08 -11.62
C ASP A 394 -4.80 39.11 -12.00
N ILE A 395 -3.71 39.65 -12.55
CA ILE A 395 -2.47 38.92 -12.85
C ILE A 395 -1.26 39.70 -12.31
N ARG A 396 -0.34 39.03 -11.63
CA ARG A 396 0.82 39.68 -10.99
C ARG A 396 2.13 38.98 -11.25
N TRP A 397 3.12 39.78 -11.63
CA TRP A 397 4.52 39.38 -11.65
C TRP A 397 5.14 39.63 -10.29
N VAL A 398 5.63 38.58 -9.64
CA VAL A 398 6.19 38.63 -8.29
C VAL A 398 7.51 37.88 -8.21
N SER A 399 8.33 38.16 -7.19
CA SER A 399 9.52 37.35 -6.91
C SER A 399 9.10 35.92 -6.50
N LEU A 400 10.01 34.96 -6.59
CA LEU A 400 9.73 33.58 -6.13
C LEU A 400 9.35 33.51 -4.65
N GLU A 401 9.99 34.33 -3.80
CA GLU A 401 9.73 34.39 -2.36
C GLU A 401 8.34 34.96 -2.07
N THR A 402 7.97 36.04 -2.76
CA THR A 402 6.63 36.62 -2.67
C THR A 402 5.59 35.63 -3.21
N ALA A 403 5.89 34.92 -4.31
CA ALA A 403 4.99 33.90 -4.86
C ALA A 403 4.69 32.79 -3.85
N GLU A 404 5.73 32.27 -3.17
CA GLU A 404 5.57 31.22 -2.15
C GLU A 404 4.72 31.68 -0.96
N SER A 405 4.74 32.99 -0.66
CA SER A 405 3.94 33.62 0.39
C SER A 405 2.49 33.86 -0.04
N LEU A 406 2.27 34.22 -1.31
CA LEU A 406 0.94 34.53 -1.87
C LEU A 406 0.11 33.30 -2.23
N VAL A 407 0.71 32.23 -2.76
CA VAL A 407 -0.07 31.07 -3.19
C VAL A 407 -0.80 30.42 -2.01
N SER A 408 -2.13 30.39 -2.08
CA SER A 408 -2.97 29.92 -0.97
C SER A 408 -2.87 28.41 -0.75
N ARG A 409 -2.45 27.66 -1.77
CA ARG A 409 -2.41 26.20 -1.74
C ARG A 409 -1.00 25.70 -1.46
N LYS A 410 -0.79 25.00 -0.34
CA LYS A 410 0.51 24.39 0.05
C LYS A 410 1.18 23.61 -1.09
N ARG A 411 0.37 22.93 -1.90
CA ARG A 411 0.83 22.14 -3.05
C ARG A 411 1.51 22.94 -4.17
N GLU A 412 1.14 24.21 -4.35
CA GLU A 412 1.77 25.09 -5.35
C GLU A 412 3.10 25.65 -4.86
N LYS A 413 3.31 25.71 -3.53
CA LYS A 413 4.63 26.00 -2.94
C LYS A 413 5.67 24.94 -3.34
N ILE A 414 5.26 23.68 -3.48
CA ILE A 414 6.16 22.60 -3.95
C ILE A 414 6.66 22.88 -5.37
N VAL A 415 5.78 23.36 -6.26
CA VAL A 415 6.12 23.70 -7.65
C VAL A 415 7.13 24.86 -7.68
N LEU A 416 6.90 25.90 -6.87
CA LEU A 416 7.80 27.05 -6.76
C LEU A 416 9.18 26.65 -6.21
N ARG A 417 9.21 25.82 -5.15
CA ARG A 417 10.46 25.31 -4.57
C ARG A 417 11.24 24.44 -5.56
N ALA A 418 10.54 23.59 -6.32
CA ALA A 418 11.14 22.75 -7.35
C ALA A 418 11.85 23.59 -8.44
N TYR A 419 11.30 24.75 -8.80
CA TYR A 419 11.98 25.68 -9.72
C TYR A 419 13.25 26.30 -9.10
N SER A 420 13.17 26.70 -7.83
CA SER A 420 14.29 27.38 -7.11
C SER A 420 15.48 26.47 -6.75
N GLY A 421 15.36 25.15 -6.90
CA GLY A 421 16.40 24.20 -6.50
C GLY A 421 16.52 23.97 -4.98
N LYS A 422 15.65 24.58 -4.16
CA LYS A 422 15.55 24.29 -2.72
C LYS A 422 14.95 22.88 -2.54
N ARG A 423 15.72 21.93 -1.97
CA ARG A 423 15.21 20.58 -1.66
C ARG A 423 14.07 20.68 -0.64
N SER A 424 12.96 20.04 -0.96
CA SER A 424 11.72 19.93 -0.16
C SER A 424 11.89 19.08 1.09
#